data_AF-A0A2K3JDD0-F1
#
_entry.id   AF-A0A2K3JDD0-F1
#
_cell.length_a   1.000
_cell.length_b   1.000
_cell.length_c   1.000
_cell.angle_alpha   90.00
_cell.angle_beta   90.00
_cell.angle_gamma   90.00
#
_symmetry.space_group_name_H-M   'P 1'
#
loop_
_entity.id
_entity.type
_entity.pdbx_description
1 polymer ?
#
loop_
_entity_poly.entity_id
_entity_poly.type
_entity_poly.pdbx_seq_one_letter_code
_entity_poly.pdbx_strand_id
1 'polypeptide(L)'
;MSDEQIIQEIQLNKVYKVSRRTPSYESIRPSLMAEGGGSVDVYIRDTEPASIAEMKEIQDKQEIKSQPFAVLHPYLYVEQNTAPITKLILTGVEAKEVDI
;
A
#
# COMPACT_ATOMS: atom_id res chain seq x y z
N MET A 1 -10.73 4.64 -25.04
CA MET A 1 -11.14 3.91 -23.82
C MET A 1 -10.56 4.70 -22.66
N SER A 2 -11.39 5.13 -21.72
CA SER A 2 -10.89 5.88 -20.56
C SER A 2 -10.08 4.92 -19.69
N ASP A 3 -8.85 5.29 -19.36
CA ASP A 3 -8.07 4.57 -18.35
C ASP A 3 -8.85 4.65 -17.03
N GLU A 4 -9.57 3.59 -16.69
CA GLU A 4 -10.24 3.51 -15.39
C GLU A 4 -9.16 3.53 -14.31
N GLN A 5 -9.14 4.61 -13.53
CA GLN A 5 -8.25 4.73 -12.40
C GLN A 5 -8.66 3.68 -11.37
N ILE A 6 -7.78 2.71 -11.10
CA ILE A 6 -7.97 1.78 -9.99
C ILE A 6 -7.69 2.59 -8.72
N ILE A 7 -8.73 2.83 -7.92
CA ILE A 7 -8.66 3.50 -6.62
C ILE A 7 -9.34 2.57 -5.62
N GLN A 8 -8.61 2.17 -4.58
CA GLN A 8 -9.10 1.27 -3.54
C GLN A 8 -8.78 1.83 -2.16
N GLU A 9 -9.77 1.82 -1.28
CA GLU A 9 -9.57 2.08 0.14
C GLU A 9 -9.09 0.79 0.81
N ILE A 10 -7.95 0.86 1.50
CA ILE A 10 -7.39 -0.27 2.26
C ILE A 10 -7.46 0.03 3.76
N GLN A 11 -7.41 -1.02 4.58
CA GLN A 11 -7.47 -0.89 6.03
C GLN A 11 -6.06 -0.95 6.64
N LEU A 12 -5.89 -0.25 7.75
CA LEU A 12 -4.70 -0.38 8.59
C LEU A 12 -4.61 -1.79 9.19
N ASN A 13 -3.39 -2.18 9.56
CA ASN A 13 -3.09 -3.40 10.30
C ASN A 13 -3.49 -4.69 9.56
N LYS A 14 -3.46 -4.65 8.23
CA LYS A 14 -3.74 -5.80 7.37
C LYS A 14 -2.65 -5.98 6.33
N VAL A 15 -2.45 -7.24 5.91
CA VAL A 15 -1.52 -7.57 4.85
C VAL A 15 -2.28 -7.70 3.53
N TYR A 16 -1.78 -7.00 2.52
CA TYR A 16 -2.35 -6.99 1.18
C TYR A 16 -1.35 -7.54 0.18
N LYS A 17 -1.83 -8.38 -0.73
CA LYS A 17 -1.15 -8.68 -1.99
C LYS A 17 -1.57 -7.64 -3.01
N VAL A 18 -0.61 -6.92 -3.57
CA VAL A 18 -0.83 -5.92 -4.61
C VAL A 18 -0.44 -6.46 -5.99
N SER A 19 -1.25 -6.18 -6.99
CA SER A 19 -1.00 -6.60 -8.37
C SER A 19 -1.43 -5.53 -9.37
N ARG A 20 -0.62 -5.34 -10.41
CA ARG A 20 -0.99 -4.48 -11.54
C ARG A 20 -2.00 -5.22 -12.42
N ARG A 21 -3.13 -4.57 -12.72
CA ARG A 21 -4.17 -5.14 -13.59
C ARG A 21 -3.82 -5.06 -15.07
N THR A 22 -2.96 -4.11 -15.46
CA THR A 22 -2.59 -3.86 -16.85
C THR A 22 -1.09 -3.62 -17.02
N PRO A 23 -0.48 -4.14 -18.11
CA PRO A 23 0.93 -3.91 -18.44
C PRO A 23 1.18 -2.58 -19.16
N SER A 24 0.18 -1.72 -19.36
CA SER A 24 0.39 -0.41 -20.00
C SER A 24 1.14 0.52 -19.06
N TYR A 25 2.39 0.81 -19.42
CA TYR A 25 3.36 1.53 -18.61
C TYR A 25 3.03 3.00 -18.33
N GLU A 26 2.01 3.58 -18.96
CA GLU A 26 1.87 5.04 -19.02
C GLU A 26 0.80 5.67 -18.13
N SER A 27 -0.23 4.96 -17.68
CA SER A 27 -1.42 5.72 -17.25
C SER A 27 -1.43 6.12 -15.77
N ILE A 28 -0.95 5.31 -14.82
CA ILE A 28 -0.93 5.70 -13.38
C ILE A 28 0.21 5.00 -12.64
N ARG A 29 1.12 5.77 -12.04
CA ARG A 29 2.13 5.23 -11.13
C ARG A 29 1.42 4.75 -9.84
N PRO A 30 1.68 3.54 -9.34
CA PRO A 30 1.12 3.10 -8.07
C PRO A 30 1.42 4.12 -6.98
N SER A 31 0.42 4.48 -6.19
CA SER A 31 0.57 5.44 -5.10
C SER A 31 -0.25 5.05 -3.89
N LEU A 32 0.34 5.14 -2.70
CA LEU A 32 -0.41 5.12 -1.44
C LEU A 32 -0.52 6.54 -0.88
N MET A 33 -1.73 6.91 -0.43
CA MET A 33 -2.03 8.19 0.20
C MET A 33 -2.73 7.95 1.54
N ALA A 34 -2.28 8.64 2.58
CA ALA A 34 -2.94 8.68 3.89
C ALA A 34 -3.64 10.04 4.04
N GLU A 35 -4.95 10.02 4.30
CA GLU A 35 -5.73 11.21 4.62
C GLU A 35 -5.94 11.30 6.14
N GLY A 36 -5.95 12.52 6.70
CA GLY A 36 -6.28 12.72 8.13
C GLY A 36 -5.22 13.43 8.98
N GLY A 37 -4.20 14.06 8.38
CA GLY A 37 -3.19 14.83 9.13
C GLY A 37 -2.13 13.98 9.86
N GLY A 38 -2.29 12.65 9.84
CA GLY A 38 -1.33 11.68 10.34
C GLY A 38 -0.33 11.17 9.30
N SER A 39 0.40 10.13 9.68
CA SER A 39 1.36 9.43 8.83
C SER A 39 1.28 7.93 9.08
N VAL A 40 1.65 7.15 8.07
CA VAL A 40 1.68 5.70 8.13
C VAL A 40 3.07 5.16 7.90
N ASP A 41 3.35 4.05 8.54
CA ASP A 41 4.51 3.23 8.22
C ASP A 41 4.09 2.13 7.27
N VAL A 42 4.82 2.03 6.17
CA VAL A 42 4.59 1.04 5.15
C VAL A 42 5.74 0.06 5.13
N TYR A 43 5.38 -1.21 5.23
CA TYR A 43 6.27 -2.35 5.16
C TYR A 43 5.97 -3.12 3.87
N ILE A 44 7.02 -3.43 3.13
CA ILE A 44 6.93 -4.05 1.81
C ILE A 44 7.72 -5.35 1.75
N ARG A 45 7.25 -6.31 0.97
CA ARG A 45 7.95 -7.59 0.76
C ARG A 45 7.75 -8.11 -0.66
N ASP A 46 8.81 -8.72 -1.20
CA ASP A 46 8.88 -9.23 -2.58
C ASP A 46 8.53 -10.69 -2.80
N THR A 47 8.69 -11.50 -1.76
CA THR A 47 8.75 -12.96 -1.94
C THR A 47 7.39 -13.61 -1.74
N GLU A 48 6.90 -13.58 -0.50
CA GLU A 48 5.75 -14.36 -0.05
C GLU A 48 5.00 -13.57 1.03
N PRO A 49 3.71 -13.88 1.28
CA PRO A 49 2.98 -13.23 2.36
C PRO A 49 3.59 -13.64 3.70
N ALA A 50 3.71 -12.69 4.61
CA ALA A 50 4.33 -12.90 5.91
C ALA A 50 3.50 -12.23 6.98
N SER A 51 3.51 -12.78 8.19
CA SER A 51 2.72 -12.27 9.31
C SER A 51 3.07 -10.82 9.61
N ILE A 52 2.18 -10.11 10.31
CA ILE A 52 2.42 -8.71 10.71
C ILE A 52 3.75 -8.57 11.47
N ALA A 53 4.09 -9.54 12.32
CA ALA A 53 5.36 -9.55 13.04
C ALA A 53 6.56 -9.61 12.08
N GLU A 54 6.53 -10.55 11.13
CA GLU A 54 7.60 -10.72 10.15
C GLU A 54 7.71 -9.54 9.18
N MET A 55 6.59 -8.94 8.79
CA MET A 55 6.58 -7.73 7.96
C MET A 55 7.30 -6.56 8.65
N LYS A 56 7.19 -6.46 9.99
CA LYS A 56 7.86 -5.42 10.79
C LYS A 56 9.34 -5.67 11.03
N GLU A 57 9.78 -6.92 10.97
CA GLU A 57 11.20 -7.29 11.12
C GLU A 57 12.03 -6.96 9.86
N ILE A 58 11.38 -6.91 8.69
CA ILE A 58 12.01 -6.58 7.42
C ILE A 58 12.16 -5.06 7.32
N GLN A 59 13.41 -4.60 7.31
CA GLN A 59 13.81 -3.20 7.58
C GLN A 59 13.48 -2.17 6.48
N ASP A 60 12.82 -2.54 5.38
CA ASP A 60 12.37 -1.59 4.36
C ASP A 60 11.09 -0.87 4.78
N LYS A 61 11.17 -0.17 5.91
CA LYS A 61 10.12 0.72 6.42
C LYS A 61 10.18 2.04 5.69
N GLN A 62 9.05 2.48 5.13
CA GLN A 62 8.91 3.82 4.60
C GLN A 62 7.78 4.57 5.31
N GLU A 63 8.10 5.73 5.86
CA GLU A 63 7.11 6.64 6.45
C GLU A 63 6.46 7.47 5.35
N ILE A 64 5.13 7.42 5.25
CA ILE A 64 4.34 8.16 4.26
C ILE A 64 3.42 9.13 4.98
N LYS A 65 3.57 10.43 4.69
CA LYS A 65 2.70 11.49 5.20
C LYS A 65 1.59 11.82 4.22
N SER A 66 1.93 12.21 2.99
CA SER A 66 0.98 12.61 1.94
C SER A 66 1.63 12.66 0.55
N GLN A 67 2.64 11.83 0.29
CA GLN A 67 3.36 11.81 -0.98
C GLN A 67 3.15 10.47 -1.69
N PRO A 68 3.12 10.46 -3.04
CA PRO A 68 2.94 9.24 -3.80
C PRO A 68 4.08 8.27 -3.53
N PHE A 69 3.77 7.17 -2.83
CA PHE A 69 4.67 6.05 -2.60
C PHE A 69 4.54 5.03 -3.74
N ALA A 70 5.63 4.82 -4.47
CA ALA A 70 5.68 3.87 -5.56
C ALA A 70 5.69 2.43 -5.03
N VAL A 71 4.52 1.79 -5.02
CA VAL A 71 4.40 0.37 -4.67
C VAL A 71 4.92 -0.46 -5.85
N LEU A 72 6.14 -0.99 -5.75
CA LEU A 72 6.70 -1.95 -6.70
C LEU A 72 6.69 -3.40 -6.18
N HIS A 73 6.39 -3.59 -4.90
CA HIS A 73 6.51 -4.87 -4.21
C HIS A 73 5.13 -5.54 -4.07
N PRO A 74 5.01 -6.86 -4.27
CA PRO A 74 3.75 -7.61 -4.27
C PRO A 74 3.05 -7.72 -2.92
N TYR A 75 3.72 -7.50 -1.79
CA TYR A 75 3.10 -7.56 -0.46
C TYR A 75 3.30 -6.25 0.31
N LEU A 76 2.21 -5.79 0.94
CA LEU A 76 2.10 -4.51 1.61
C LEU A 76 1.45 -4.69 2.99
N TYR A 77 2.06 -4.11 4.01
CA TYR A 77 1.46 -3.94 5.34
C TYR A 77 1.56 -2.46 5.73
N VAL A 78 0.48 -1.89 6.25
CA VAL A 78 0.42 -0.47 6.61
C VAL A 78 -0.07 -0.33 8.04
N GLU A 79 0.66 0.43 8.85
CA GLU A 79 0.26 0.77 10.21
C GLU A 79 0.30 2.26 10.47
N GLN A 80 -0.42 2.69 11.50
CA GLN A 80 -0.44 4.07 11.92
C GLN A 80 0.82 4.39 12.72
N ASN A 81 1.53 5.44 12.33
CA ASN A 81 2.75 5.88 13.02
C ASN A 81 2.42 6.96 14.06
N THR A 82 1.90 8.11 13.61
CA THR A 82 1.77 9.31 14.47
C THR A 82 0.32 9.66 14.80
N ALA A 83 -0.32 10.51 14.00
CA ALA A 83 -1.71 10.93 14.24
C ALA A 83 -2.71 9.96 13.59
N PRO A 84 -3.96 9.92 14.08
CA PRO A 84 -5.03 9.17 13.44
C PRO A 84 -5.17 9.58 11.98
N ILE A 85 -5.22 8.58 11.10
CA ILE A 85 -5.62 8.79 9.71
C ILE A 85 -7.11 8.48 9.60
N THR A 86 -7.79 9.15 8.68
CA THR A 86 -9.18 8.88 8.35
C THR A 86 -9.31 7.84 7.24
N LYS A 87 -8.39 7.83 6.27
CA LYS A 87 -8.43 6.93 5.10
C LYS A 87 -7.05 6.58 4.58
N LEU A 88 -6.92 5.37 4.03
CA LEU A 88 -5.80 4.94 3.20
C LEU A 88 -6.28 4.63 1.80
N ILE A 89 -5.76 5.36 0.82
CA ILE A 89 -6.15 5.25 -0.58
C ILE A 89 -4.97 4.74 -1.37
N LEU A 90 -5.15 3.58 -2.00
CA LEU A 90 -4.20 2.97 -2.92
C LEU A 90 -4.69 3.19 -4.35
N THR A 91 -3.82 3.69 -5.22
CA THR A 91 -4.13 3.91 -6.64
C THR A 91 -3.18 3.17 -7.57
N GLY A 92 -3.65 2.86 -8.78
CA GLY A 92 -2.83 2.27 -9.85
C GLY A 92 -2.53 0.77 -9.70
N VAL A 93 -2.97 0.13 -8.62
CA VAL A 93 -2.85 -1.32 -8.37
C VAL A 93 -4.11 -1.86 -7.70
N GLU A 94 -4.40 -3.14 -7.90
CA GLU A 94 -5.36 -3.86 -7.07
C GLU A 94 -4.68 -4.35 -5.80
N ALA A 95 -5.34 -4.21 -4.66
CA ALA A 95 -4.98 -4.84 -3.39
C ALA A 95 -6.01 -5.93 -3.04
N LYS A 96 -5.51 -7.08 -2.63
CA LYS A 96 -6.32 -8.18 -2.07
C LYS A 96 -5.76 -8.52 -0.70
N GLU A 97 -6.64 -8.52 0.31
CA GLU A 97 -6.29 -8.97 1.65
C GLU A 97 -5.80 -10.41 1.60
N VAL A 98 -4.76 -10.71 2.37
CA VAL A 98 -4.23 -12.06 2.53
C VAL A 98 -4.47 -12.49 3.97
N ASP A 99 -5.23 -13.56 4.15
CA ASP A 99 -5.39 -14.22 5.45
C ASP A 99 -4.12 -15.03 5.74
N ILE A 100 -3.43 -14.67 6.83
CA ILE A 100 -2.18 -15.28 7.29
C ILE A 100 -2.12 -15.34 8.82
#